data_AF-A0A1I6FUA0-F1
#
_entry.id   AF-A0A1I6FUA0-F1
#
_cell.length_a   1.000
_cell.length_b   1.000
_cell.length_c   1.000
_cell.angle_alpha   90.00
_cell.angle_beta   90.00
_cell.angle_gamma   90.00
#
_symmetry.space_group_name_H-M   'P 1'
#
loop_
_entity.id
_entity.type
_entity.pdbx_description
1 polymer ?
#
loop_
_entity_poly.entity_id
_entity_poly.type
_entity_poly.pdbx_seq_one_letter_code
_entity_poly.pdbx_strand_id
1 'polypeptide(L)'
;MNPQYRRALLFAVLGVLLLGNHVYAYPDGVSSEERITYEATEADGVPDAEYVRTTVDVRRCSWTPIRSRTCAFERSLDDGGALRVPVGDEPTRETYAAHDFVRTPEGYFRPNTTLEDGALVLRLDPVSESTVRDALATEFDRAPEYVQTAIREGTVTVNEDDVYEESRFYVVRDGTYYLVEPTANEYVVTGWGWRDPPHIAVEAIRLGGWIAGVALLVRAGEWSERGRREAE
;
A
#
# COMPACT_ATOMS: atom_id res chain seq x y z
N MET A 1 10.95 13.15 -59.19
CA MET A 1 11.68 12.62 -58.01
C MET A 1 11.70 11.11 -58.12
N ASN A 2 12.89 10.49 -58.10
CA ASN A 2 13.05 9.04 -58.29
C ASN A 2 12.19 8.28 -57.25
N PRO A 3 11.42 7.24 -57.63
CA PRO A 3 10.62 6.45 -56.69
C PRO A 3 11.41 5.91 -55.48
N GLN A 4 12.72 5.70 -55.64
CA GLN A 4 13.62 5.31 -54.55
C GLN A 4 13.78 6.41 -53.49
N TYR A 5 14.00 7.66 -53.91
CA TYR A 5 14.11 8.80 -52.98
C TYR A 5 12.80 9.10 -52.25
N ARG A 6 11.64 8.85 -52.88
CA ARG A 6 10.33 8.96 -52.21
C ARG A 6 10.16 7.97 -51.06
N ARG A 7 10.59 6.72 -51.25
CA ARG A 7 10.51 5.69 -50.20
C ARG A 7 11.48 5.97 -49.05
N ALA A 8 12.71 6.37 -49.38
CA ALA A 8 13.69 6.76 -48.36
C ALA A 8 13.20 7.95 -47.52
N LEU A 9 12.62 8.97 -48.15
CA LEU A 9 12.03 10.12 -47.45
C LEU A 9 10.87 9.69 -46.55
N LEU A 10 9.98 8.80 -47.00
CA LEU A 10 8.87 8.27 -46.19
C LEU A 10 9.37 7.53 -44.96
N PHE A 11 10.39 6.69 -45.08
CA PHE A 11 10.98 6.00 -43.93
C PHE A 11 11.71 6.97 -42.98
N ALA A 12 12.37 8.00 -43.51
CA ALA A 12 12.99 9.02 -42.68
C ALA A 12 11.94 9.82 -41.90
N VAL A 13 10.85 10.23 -42.54
CA VAL A 13 9.74 10.93 -41.87
C VAL A 13 9.06 10.03 -40.83
N LEU A 14 8.80 8.76 -41.15
CA LEU A 14 8.25 7.81 -40.20
C LEU A 14 9.21 7.58 -39.02
N GLY A 15 10.51 7.49 -39.26
CA GLY A 15 11.53 7.39 -38.21
C GLY A 15 11.56 8.62 -37.31
N VAL A 16 11.48 9.83 -37.88
CA VAL A 16 11.39 11.09 -37.12
C VAL A 16 10.09 11.17 -36.32
N LEU A 17 8.96 10.73 -36.88
CA LEU A 17 7.69 10.69 -36.16
C LEU A 17 7.68 9.66 -35.04
N LEU A 18 8.29 8.49 -35.23
CA LEU A 18 8.45 7.47 -34.19
C LEU A 18 9.42 7.92 -33.10
N LEU A 19 10.51 8.61 -33.45
CA LEU A 19 11.41 9.22 -32.49
C LEU A 19 10.74 10.37 -31.74
N GLY A 20 9.89 11.16 -32.40
CA GLY A 20 9.09 12.21 -31.78
C GLY A 20 7.84 11.72 -31.04
N ASN A 21 7.47 10.44 -31.18
CA ASN A 21 6.25 9.87 -30.62
C ASN A 21 6.21 9.97 -29.09
N HIS A 22 7.36 9.90 -28.42
CA HIS A 22 7.44 10.03 -26.96
C HIS A 22 6.93 11.41 -26.47
N VAL A 23 7.16 12.48 -27.23
CA VAL A 23 6.74 13.85 -26.87
C VAL A 23 5.21 14.01 -26.93
N TYR A 24 4.54 13.24 -27.78
CA TYR A 24 3.10 13.37 -28.01
C TYR A 24 2.27 12.30 -27.30
N ALA A 25 2.79 11.07 -27.21
CA ALA A 25 2.10 9.94 -26.56
C ALA A 25 2.23 9.98 -25.03
N TYR A 26 3.27 10.62 -24.50
CA TYR A 26 3.50 10.83 -23.07
C TYR A 26 3.77 12.31 -22.82
N PRO A 27 2.76 13.19 -22.90
CA PRO A 27 2.94 14.61 -22.59
C PRO A 27 3.46 14.83 -21.16
N ASP A 28 3.17 13.89 -20.25
CA ASP A 28 3.69 13.82 -18.88
C ASP A 28 4.94 12.91 -18.74
N GLY A 29 5.65 12.63 -19.85
CA GLY A 29 6.78 11.69 -19.96
C GLY A 29 8.07 12.10 -19.25
N VAL A 30 7.95 12.88 -18.19
CA VAL A 30 8.99 13.17 -17.22
C VAL A 30 8.87 12.15 -16.10
N SER A 31 9.97 11.47 -15.74
CA SER A 31 9.95 10.64 -14.54
C SER A 31 9.67 11.54 -13.34
N SER A 32 8.59 11.26 -12.62
CA SER A 32 8.38 11.80 -11.28
C SER A 32 8.75 10.74 -10.26
N GLU A 33 9.43 11.18 -9.22
CA GLU A 33 9.58 10.44 -7.98
C GLU A 33 8.56 11.01 -7.00
N GLU A 34 7.74 10.14 -6.44
CA GLU A 34 6.77 10.50 -5.42
C GLU A 34 7.48 10.56 -4.07
N ARG A 35 7.34 11.67 -3.38
CA ARG A 35 7.93 11.92 -2.07
C ARG A 35 6.85 12.12 -1.04
N ILE A 36 6.91 11.31 0.00
CA ILE A 36 5.94 11.31 1.08
C ILE A 36 6.61 11.93 2.31
N THR A 37 6.01 12.98 2.84
CA THR A 37 6.43 13.60 4.09
C THR A 37 5.61 13.03 5.24
N TYR A 38 6.31 12.47 6.23
CA TYR A 38 5.74 12.01 7.48
C TYR A 38 6.00 13.04 8.58
N GLU A 39 5.00 13.25 9.43
CA GLU A 39 5.09 14.10 10.61
C GLU A 39 4.80 13.26 11.86
N ALA A 40 5.60 13.46 12.90
CA ALA A 40 5.39 12.83 14.20
C ALA A 40 4.73 13.82 15.15
N THR A 41 3.57 13.44 15.68
CA THR A 41 2.85 14.22 16.68
C THR A 41 2.74 13.42 17.98
N GLU A 42 2.93 14.09 19.12
CA GLU A 42 2.66 13.45 20.41
C GLU A 42 1.16 13.14 20.52
N ALA A 43 0.87 11.91 20.94
CA ALA A 43 -0.48 11.37 20.99
C ALA A 43 -0.88 11.07 22.43
N ASP A 44 -1.81 11.85 22.95
CA ASP A 44 -2.28 11.73 24.34
C ASP A 44 -3.22 10.54 24.58
N GLY A 45 -3.85 10.01 23.54
CA GLY A 45 -4.85 8.95 23.63
C GLY A 45 -4.63 7.79 22.67
N VAL A 46 -5.56 6.84 22.71
CA VAL A 46 -5.62 5.73 21.75
C VAL A 46 -6.06 6.24 20.38
N PRO A 47 -5.22 6.12 19.33
CA PRO A 47 -5.60 6.51 17.98
C PRO A 47 -6.71 5.60 17.44
N ASP A 48 -7.25 5.96 16.29
CA ASP A 48 -8.19 5.08 15.60
C ASP A 48 -7.45 3.89 15.00
N ALA A 49 -7.64 2.71 15.60
CA ALA A 49 -6.95 1.47 15.24
C ALA A 49 -7.22 1.06 13.78
N GLU A 50 -8.34 1.49 13.19
CA GLU A 50 -8.64 1.26 11.76
C GLU A 50 -7.64 1.97 10.83
N TYR A 51 -6.95 3.01 11.31
CA TYR A 51 -6.08 3.85 10.48
C TYR A 51 -4.60 3.75 10.89
N VAL A 52 -4.26 2.88 11.84
CA VAL A 52 -2.90 2.67 12.30
C VAL A 52 -2.47 1.27 11.93
N ARG A 53 -1.24 1.12 11.43
CA ARG A 53 -0.65 -0.19 11.22
C ARG A 53 -0.39 -0.84 12.57
N THR A 54 -1.25 -1.79 12.93
CA THR A 54 -1.15 -2.57 14.15
C THR A 54 -1.65 -3.99 13.90
N THR A 55 -1.16 -4.95 14.68
CA THR A 55 -1.70 -6.32 14.71
C THR A 55 -2.88 -6.46 15.67
N VAL A 56 -3.24 -5.39 16.38
CA VAL A 56 -4.27 -5.37 17.42
C VAL A 56 -5.57 -4.79 16.86
N ASP A 57 -6.66 -5.56 16.88
CA ASP A 57 -7.98 -5.04 16.48
C ASP A 57 -8.72 -4.47 17.70
N VAL A 58 -9.06 -3.18 17.64
CA VAL A 58 -9.86 -2.49 18.64
C VAL A 58 -11.22 -2.17 18.08
N ARG A 59 -12.24 -2.91 18.54
CA ARG A 59 -13.62 -2.71 18.11
C ARG A 59 -14.24 -1.54 18.85
N ARG A 60 -14.68 -0.52 18.11
CA ARG A 60 -15.45 0.60 18.68
C ARG A 60 -16.95 0.28 18.71
N CYS A 61 -17.52 0.25 19.89
CA CYS A 61 -18.95 0.07 20.13
C CYS A 61 -19.60 1.27 20.81
N SER A 62 -18.99 2.46 20.74
CA SER A 62 -19.56 3.72 21.24
C SER A 62 -20.51 4.38 20.21
N TRP A 63 -21.64 4.90 20.70
CA TRP A 63 -22.55 5.84 20.02
C TRP A 63 -23.36 5.44 18.77
N THR A 64 -23.07 4.35 18.04
CA THR A 64 -23.96 3.96 16.92
C THR A 64 -25.20 3.21 17.44
N PRO A 65 -26.43 3.51 16.97
CA PRO A 65 -27.60 2.70 17.27
C PRO A 65 -27.45 1.34 16.58
N ILE A 66 -27.11 0.30 17.35
CA ILE A 66 -27.21 -1.14 17.05
C ILE A 66 -27.18 -1.48 15.54
N ARG A 67 -26.15 -1.03 14.80
CA ARG A 67 -25.99 -1.42 13.39
C ARG A 67 -25.23 -2.72 13.23
N SER A 68 -24.52 -3.17 14.26
CA SER A 68 -23.87 -4.47 14.29
C SER A 68 -24.41 -5.31 15.46
N ARG A 69 -24.74 -6.57 15.17
CA ARG A 69 -25.12 -7.57 16.17
C ARG A 69 -24.03 -7.74 17.23
N THR A 70 -22.77 -7.61 16.83
CA THR A 70 -21.59 -7.71 17.71
C THR A 70 -21.55 -6.59 18.74
N CYS A 71 -21.74 -5.32 18.37
CA CYS A 71 -21.74 -4.24 19.37
C CYS A 71 -22.98 -4.24 20.27
N ALA A 72 -24.10 -4.81 19.80
CA ALA A 72 -25.26 -5.06 20.66
C ALA A 72 -24.92 -6.04 21.78
N PHE A 73 -24.16 -7.09 21.43
CA PHE A 73 -23.71 -8.13 22.34
C PHE A 73 -22.70 -7.58 23.36
N GLU A 74 -21.66 -6.89 22.91
CA GLU A 74 -20.65 -6.35 23.83
C GLU A 74 -21.24 -5.37 24.84
N ARG A 75 -22.15 -4.48 24.41
CA ARG A 75 -22.83 -3.56 25.34
C ARG A 75 -23.68 -4.26 26.39
N SER A 76 -24.18 -5.47 26.11
CA SER A 76 -24.93 -6.25 27.11
C SER A 76 -24.03 -6.93 28.15
N LEU A 77 -22.74 -7.07 27.85
CA LEU A 77 -21.73 -7.61 28.76
C LEU A 77 -21.06 -6.52 29.62
N ASP A 78 -21.04 -5.29 29.11
CA ASP A 78 -20.35 -4.15 29.72
C ASP A 78 -20.81 -3.81 31.15
N ASP A 79 -22.09 -4.06 31.47
CA ASP A 79 -22.66 -3.93 32.83
C ASP A 79 -22.15 -5.00 33.84
N GLY A 80 -20.97 -5.57 33.61
CA GLY A 80 -20.39 -6.66 34.39
C GLY A 80 -21.08 -8.01 34.19
N GLY A 81 -21.87 -8.11 33.11
CA GLY A 81 -22.61 -9.30 32.73
C GLY A 81 -21.70 -10.41 32.19
N ALA A 82 -22.22 -11.63 32.20
CA ALA A 82 -21.62 -12.76 31.51
C ALA A 82 -22.70 -13.44 30.66
N LEU A 83 -22.45 -13.65 29.38
CA LEU A 83 -23.34 -14.46 28.55
C LEU A 83 -22.87 -15.90 28.59
N ARG A 84 -23.77 -16.80 28.97
CA ARG A 84 -23.56 -18.25 28.88
C ARG A 84 -24.23 -18.77 27.62
N VAL A 85 -23.45 -19.30 26.70
CA VAL A 85 -23.92 -19.91 25.46
C VAL A 85 -23.74 -21.42 25.57
N PRO A 86 -24.81 -22.22 25.46
CA PRO A 86 -24.69 -23.67 25.41
C PRO A 86 -23.80 -24.08 24.24
N VAL A 87 -22.80 -24.90 24.53
CA VAL A 87 -21.85 -25.38 23.54
C VAL A 87 -22.46 -26.62 22.88
N GLY A 88 -22.78 -26.53 21.58
CA GLY A 88 -23.04 -27.71 20.75
C GLY A 88 -21.75 -28.48 20.45
N ASP A 89 -21.77 -29.45 19.52
CA ASP A 89 -20.62 -30.33 19.29
C ASP A 89 -19.34 -29.60 18.79
N GLU A 90 -19.42 -28.36 18.27
CA GLU A 90 -18.23 -27.59 17.89
C GLU A 90 -18.43 -26.06 18.06
N PRO A 91 -17.85 -25.44 19.09
CA PRO A 91 -17.55 -24.02 19.06
C PRO A 91 -16.04 -23.80 19.16
N THR A 92 -15.47 -23.22 18.12
CA THR A 92 -14.12 -22.67 18.16
C THR A 92 -14.14 -21.29 18.81
N ARG A 93 -13.19 -21.06 19.73
CA ARG A 93 -12.90 -19.78 20.38
C ARG A 93 -12.79 -18.61 19.38
N GLU A 94 -12.30 -18.89 18.17
CA GLU A 94 -12.11 -17.94 17.07
C GLU A 94 -13.42 -17.31 16.57
N THR A 95 -14.58 -17.94 16.78
CA THR A 95 -15.84 -17.49 16.19
C THR A 95 -16.46 -16.28 16.93
N TYR A 96 -16.09 -16.05 18.20
CA TYR A 96 -16.80 -15.10 19.08
C TYR A 96 -16.00 -13.84 19.46
N ALA A 97 -14.67 -13.88 19.43
CA ALA A 97 -13.83 -12.73 19.76
C ALA A 97 -12.83 -12.47 18.63
N ALA A 98 -13.29 -11.82 17.55
CA ALA A 98 -12.46 -11.48 16.39
C ALA A 98 -11.54 -10.26 16.63
N HIS A 99 -11.54 -9.71 17.84
CA HIS A 99 -10.83 -8.48 18.20
C HIS A 99 -10.23 -8.58 19.60
N ASP A 100 -9.12 -7.88 19.82
CA ASP A 100 -8.32 -7.95 21.05
C ASP A 100 -8.89 -7.05 22.16
N PHE A 101 -9.48 -5.92 21.76
CA PHE A 101 -10.09 -4.97 22.68
C PHE A 101 -11.42 -4.43 22.15
N VAL A 102 -12.29 -4.01 23.07
CA VAL A 102 -13.54 -3.31 22.79
C VAL A 102 -13.51 -1.96 23.48
N ARG A 103 -13.93 -0.90 22.79
CA ARG A 103 -14.20 0.42 23.38
C ARG A 103 -15.70 0.64 23.48
N THR A 104 -16.19 0.82 24.69
CA THR A 104 -17.59 1.17 24.99
C THR A 104 -17.65 2.60 25.59
N PRO A 105 -18.84 3.17 25.85
CA PRO A 105 -18.96 4.41 26.63
C PRO A 105 -18.33 4.35 28.03
N GLU A 106 -18.28 3.17 28.64
CA GLU A 106 -17.85 2.91 30.01
C GLU A 106 -16.32 2.76 30.11
N GLY A 107 -15.66 2.36 29.03
CA GLY A 107 -14.20 2.27 28.97
C GLY A 107 -13.67 1.31 27.91
N TYR A 108 -12.48 0.76 28.18
CA TYR A 108 -11.87 -0.29 27.37
C TYR A 108 -11.99 -1.64 28.05
N PHE A 109 -12.24 -2.67 27.26
CA PHE A 109 -12.44 -4.02 27.73
C PHE A 109 -11.67 -5.01 26.87
N ARG A 110 -11.21 -6.09 27.49
CA ARG A 110 -10.66 -7.25 26.80
C ARG A 110 -11.72 -8.35 26.77
N PRO A 111 -12.10 -8.86 25.60
CA PRO A 111 -12.95 -10.03 25.50
C PRO A 111 -12.29 -11.24 26.19
N ASN A 112 -13.03 -11.86 27.09
CA ASN A 112 -12.62 -13.08 27.76
C ASN A 112 -13.66 -14.16 27.52
N THR A 113 -13.17 -15.35 27.20
CA THR A 113 -14.00 -16.50 26.84
C THR A 113 -13.48 -17.72 27.58
N THR A 114 -14.30 -18.23 28.49
CA THR A 114 -14.02 -19.44 29.27
C THR A 114 -15.06 -20.52 28.99
N LEU A 115 -14.73 -21.78 29.26
CA LEU A 115 -15.68 -22.89 29.19
C LEU A 115 -16.00 -23.33 30.62
N GLU A 116 -17.27 -23.23 31.01
CA GLU A 116 -17.75 -23.56 32.36
C GLU A 116 -19.03 -24.39 32.25
N ASP A 117 -19.06 -25.57 32.89
CA ASP A 117 -20.24 -26.45 32.94
C ASP A 117 -20.86 -26.78 31.58
N GLY A 118 -20.03 -26.97 30.55
CA GLY A 118 -20.51 -27.24 29.18
C GLY A 118 -21.10 -26.03 28.47
N ALA A 119 -20.91 -24.82 29.00
CA ALA A 119 -21.29 -23.56 28.38
C ALA A 119 -20.07 -22.67 28.14
N LEU A 120 -20.07 -21.95 27.03
CA LEU A 120 -19.12 -20.90 26.74
C LEU A 120 -19.57 -19.66 27.50
N VAL A 121 -18.69 -19.13 28.34
CA VAL A 121 -18.94 -17.95 29.15
C VAL A 121 -18.16 -16.79 28.54
N LEU A 122 -18.89 -15.83 28.00
CA LEU A 122 -18.37 -14.64 27.36
C LEU A 122 -18.47 -13.47 28.33
N ARG A 123 -17.34 -12.79 28.57
CA ARG A 123 -17.20 -11.68 29.51
C ARG A 123 -16.34 -10.58 28.91
N LEU A 124 -16.52 -9.38 29.42
CA LEU A 124 -15.65 -8.24 29.16
C LEU A 124 -14.89 -7.90 30.43
N ASP A 125 -13.57 -8.11 30.39
CA ASP A 125 -12.70 -7.74 31.51
C ASP A 125 -12.24 -6.29 31.33
N PRO A 126 -12.51 -5.39 32.28
CA PRO A 126 -12.11 -3.99 32.16
C PRO A 126 -10.58 -3.87 32.10
N VAL A 127 -10.09 -3.04 31.18
CA VAL A 127 -8.67 -2.73 31.03
C VAL A 127 -8.45 -1.23 31.01
N SER A 128 -7.29 -0.81 31.49
CA SER A 128 -6.91 0.60 31.46
C SER A 128 -6.59 1.07 30.04
N GLU A 129 -6.80 2.36 29.76
CA GLU A 129 -6.43 2.96 28.47
C GLU A 129 -4.93 2.80 28.18
N SER A 130 -4.06 2.90 29.19
CA SER A 130 -2.63 2.68 29.02
C SER A 130 -2.31 1.27 28.53
N THR A 131 -3.01 0.24 29.02
CA THR A 131 -2.87 -1.14 28.52
C THR A 131 -3.19 -1.25 27.03
N VAL A 132 -4.20 -0.52 26.55
CA VAL A 132 -4.56 -0.53 25.13
C VAL A 132 -3.54 0.24 24.29
N ARG A 133 -3.04 1.37 24.79
CA ARG A 133 -1.97 2.14 24.13
C ARG A 133 -0.70 1.31 23.99
N ASP A 134 -0.28 0.63 25.05
CA ASP A 134 0.88 -0.25 25.05
C ASP A 134 0.74 -1.41 24.06
N ALA A 135 -0.46 -1.98 23.95
CA ALA A 135 -0.71 -3.06 23.02
C ALA A 135 -0.71 -2.59 21.55
N LEU A 136 -1.22 -1.38 21.29
CA LEU A 136 -1.27 -0.80 19.94
C LEU A 136 0.07 -0.28 19.46
N ALA A 137 0.89 0.25 20.38
CA ALA A 137 2.12 0.94 20.04
C ALA A 137 3.22 -0.04 19.62
N THR A 138 3.92 0.33 18.56
CA THR A 138 5.18 -0.32 18.18
C THR A 138 6.33 0.31 18.96
N GLU A 139 7.23 -0.50 19.49
CA GLU A 139 8.47 0.00 20.11
C GLU A 139 9.31 0.80 19.11
N PHE A 140 9.87 1.95 19.51
CA PHE A 140 10.65 2.84 18.66
C PHE A 140 11.72 2.13 17.83
N ASP A 141 12.50 1.25 18.46
CA ASP A 141 13.61 0.52 17.81
C ASP A 141 13.15 -0.53 16.78
N ARG A 142 11.85 -0.86 16.77
CA ARG A 142 11.23 -1.78 15.80
C ARG A 142 10.50 -1.05 14.68
N ALA A 143 10.29 0.27 14.81
CA ALA A 143 9.68 1.07 13.78
C ALA A 143 10.64 1.22 12.58
N PRO A 144 10.13 1.42 11.36
CA PRO A 144 10.97 1.72 10.19
C PRO A 144 11.87 2.94 10.42
N GLU A 145 13.02 2.99 9.78
CA GLU A 145 14.02 4.05 10.00
C GLU A 145 13.46 5.46 9.75
N TYR A 146 12.64 5.62 8.72
CA TYR A 146 11.98 6.90 8.43
C TYR A 146 11.00 7.31 9.54
N VAL A 147 10.26 6.38 10.13
CA VAL A 147 9.37 6.66 11.28
C VAL A 147 10.19 7.09 12.49
N GLN A 148 11.33 6.42 12.74
CA GLN A 148 12.24 6.80 13.81
C GLN A 148 12.81 8.21 13.61
N THR A 149 13.18 8.55 12.37
CA THR A 149 13.66 9.89 12.02
C THR A 149 12.58 10.94 12.18
N ALA A 150 11.34 10.69 11.75
CA ALA A 150 10.21 11.58 11.97
C ALA A 150 10.02 11.89 13.46
N ILE A 151 10.11 10.88 14.34
CA ILE A 151 9.98 11.07 15.79
C ILE A 151 11.17 11.86 16.39
N ARG A 152 12.38 11.70 15.85
CA ARG A 152 13.57 12.43 16.32
C ARG A 152 13.58 13.90 15.86
N GLU A 153 13.17 14.15 14.62
CA GLU A 153 13.36 15.44 13.94
C GLU A 153 12.05 16.23 13.79
N GLY A 154 10.91 15.60 14.10
CA GLY A 154 9.56 16.14 13.94
C GLY A 154 8.93 15.76 12.60
N THR A 155 9.71 15.79 11.52
CA THR A 155 9.27 15.41 10.18
C THR A 155 10.37 14.68 9.41
N VAL A 156 9.98 13.91 8.39
CA VAL A 156 10.92 13.33 7.42
C VAL A 156 10.24 13.25 6.05
N THR A 157 11.00 13.45 4.98
CA THR A 157 10.53 13.21 3.61
C THR A 157 11.30 12.04 3.03
N VAL A 158 10.58 11.05 2.52
CA VAL A 158 11.13 9.83 1.91
C VAL A 158 10.53 9.60 0.53
N ASN A 159 11.23 8.85 -0.31
CA ASN A 159 10.71 8.46 -1.61
C ASN A 159 9.70 7.31 -1.46
N GLU A 160 8.73 7.22 -2.36
CA GLU A 160 7.72 6.15 -2.41
C GLU A 160 8.37 4.75 -2.42
N ASP A 161 9.47 4.59 -3.15
CA ASP A 161 10.20 3.31 -3.24
C ASP A 161 10.80 2.84 -1.88
N ASP A 162 11.03 3.77 -0.96
CA ASP A 162 11.53 3.50 0.40
C ASP A 162 10.38 3.22 1.39
N VAL A 163 9.13 3.41 0.97
CA VAL A 163 7.92 3.21 1.77
C VAL A 163 7.27 1.88 1.37
N TYR A 164 7.26 0.93 2.30
CA TYR A 164 6.62 -0.36 2.03
C TYR A 164 5.10 -0.22 1.82
N GLU A 165 4.42 0.60 2.64
CA GLU A 165 2.99 0.92 2.56
C GLU A 165 2.74 2.32 3.17
N GLU A 166 1.89 3.13 2.53
CA GLU A 166 1.40 4.40 3.08
C GLU A 166 0.47 4.16 4.27
N SER A 167 1.05 4.03 5.46
CA SER A 167 0.32 3.73 6.70
C SER A 167 0.67 4.73 7.80
N ARG A 168 -0.26 4.93 8.74
CA ARG A 168 0.05 5.62 9.99
C ARG A 168 0.71 4.64 10.97
N PHE A 169 1.65 5.13 11.76
CA PHE A 169 2.34 4.35 12.78
C PHE A 169 2.05 4.93 14.15
N TYR A 170 1.75 4.06 15.11
CA TYR A 170 1.65 4.45 16.52
C TYR A 170 2.85 3.86 17.24
N VAL A 171 3.71 4.72 17.79
CA VAL A 171 5.03 4.33 18.29
C VAL A 171 5.20 4.85 19.71
N VAL A 172 5.81 4.03 20.58
CA VAL A 172 6.20 4.42 21.92
C VAL A 172 7.71 4.62 22.01
N ARG A 173 8.13 5.71 22.65
CA ARG A 173 9.53 6.03 22.95
C ARG A 173 9.63 6.68 24.32
N ASP A 174 10.42 6.08 25.21
CA ASP A 174 10.67 6.61 26.56
C ASP A 174 9.38 6.93 27.37
N GLY A 175 8.30 6.17 27.12
CA GLY A 175 6.99 6.37 27.74
C GLY A 175 6.09 7.43 27.08
N THR A 176 6.60 8.14 26.07
CA THR A 176 5.83 9.06 25.24
C THR A 176 5.35 8.33 23.98
N TYR A 177 4.11 8.59 23.57
CA TYR A 177 3.51 7.97 22.39
C TYR A 177 3.42 8.99 21.27
N TYR A 178 3.72 8.53 20.07
CA TYR A 178 3.74 9.33 18.86
C TYR A 178 2.82 8.70 17.82
N LEU A 179 1.99 9.53 17.18
CA LEU A 179 1.31 9.18 15.94
C LEU A 179 2.13 9.77 14.79
N VAL A 180 2.61 8.89 13.91
CA VAL A 180 3.36 9.27 12.71
C VAL A 180 2.47 9.03 11.50
N GLU A 181 2.15 10.10 10.77
CA GLU A 181 1.23 10.05 9.64
C GLU A 181 1.78 10.79 8.41
N PRO A 182 1.42 10.35 7.19
CA PRO A 182 1.76 11.08 5.98
C PRO A 182 0.95 12.38 5.92
N THR A 183 1.63 13.51 5.80
CA THR A 183 1.00 14.85 5.80
C THR A 183 1.11 15.57 4.46
N ALA A 184 2.09 15.23 3.64
CA ALA A 184 2.25 15.78 2.31
C ALA A 184 2.79 14.75 1.33
N ASN A 185 2.39 14.91 0.07
CA ASN A 185 2.81 14.09 -1.04
C ASN A 185 3.21 15.03 -2.19
N GLU A 186 4.45 14.93 -2.63
CA GLU A 186 5.03 15.77 -3.68
C GLU A 186 5.57 14.90 -4.82
N TYR A 187 5.18 15.23 -6.05
CA TYR A 187 5.77 14.66 -7.26
C TYR A 187 6.96 15.52 -7.70
N VAL A 188 8.17 15.02 -7.49
CA VAL A 188 9.38 15.70 -7.94
C VAL A 188 9.81 15.16 -9.29
N VAL A 189 9.86 16.04 -10.29
CA VAL A 189 10.36 15.70 -11.62
C VAL A 189 11.86 15.40 -11.53
N THR A 190 12.26 14.15 -11.71
CA THR A 190 13.66 13.70 -11.68
C THR A 190 14.35 13.85 -13.05
N GLY A 191 13.61 14.26 -14.08
CA GLY A 191 14.12 14.68 -15.38
C GLY A 191 13.54 13.89 -16.56
N TRP A 192 14.18 14.03 -17.72
CA TRP A 192 13.93 13.18 -18.89
C TRP A 192 14.68 11.84 -18.73
N GLY A 193 14.36 11.12 -17.65
CA GLY A 193 14.82 9.76 -17.41
C GLY A 193 13.65 8.83 -17.65
N TRP A 194 13.82 7.79 -18.45
CA TRP A 194 12.85 6.71 -18.43
C TRP A 194 12.91 6.13 -17.01
N ARG A 195 11.80 6.11 -16.25
CA ARG A 195 11.64 5.07 -15.21
C ARG A 195 12.05 3.78 -15.91
N ASP A 196 13.04 3.04 -15.39
CA ASP A 196 13.56 1.85 -16.05
C ASP A 196 12.36 1.07 -16.59
N PRO A 197 12.16 1.00 -17.92
CA PRO A 197 10.95 0.43 -18.45
C PRO A 197 10.85 -0.96 -17.85
N PRO A 198 9.68 -1.39 -17.37
CA PRO A 198 9.55 -2.71 -16.77
C PRO A 198 10.20 -3.71 -17.72
N HIS A 199 11.01 -4.65 -17.21
CA HIS A 199 11.91 -5.49 -18.03
C HIS A 199 11.24 -6.05 -19.30
N ILE A 200 9.95 -6.35 -19.22
CA ILE A 200 9.11 -6.80 -20.33
C ILE A 200 9.02 -5.80 -21.50
N ALA A 201 8.94 -4.50 -21.24
CA ALA A 201 8.90 -3.45 -22.24
C ALA A 201 10.26 -3.33 -22.96
N VAL A 202 11.37 -3.43 -22.23
CA VAL A 202 12.72 -3.44 -22.82
C VAL A 202 12.90 -4.64 -23.75
N GLU A 203 12.52 -5.83 -23.30
CA GLU A 203 12.60 -7.05 -24.10
C GLU A 203 11.66 -7.01 -25.32
N ALA A 204 10.46 -6.46 -25.18
CA ALA A 204 9.54 -6.27 -26.29
C ALA A 204 10.09 -5.31 -27.36
N ILE A 205 10.72 -4.21 -26.95
CA ILE A 205 11.35 -3.25 -27.88
C ILE A 205 12.55 -3.90 -28.58
N ARG A 206 13.38 -4.65 -27.85
CA ARG A 206 14.53 -5.38 -28.42
C ARG A 206 14.08 -6.41 -29.45
N LEU A 207 13.08 -7.22 -29.11
CA LEU A 207 12.51 -8.22 -30.00
C LEU A 207 11.89 -7.57 -31.24
N GLY A 208 11.12 -6.50 -31.06
CA GLY A 208 10.53 -5.73 -32.15
C GLY A 208 11.58 -5.14 -33.09
N GLY A 209 12.66 -4.57 -32.53
CA GLY A 209 13.80 -4.06 -33.29
C GLY A 209 14.53 -5.16 -34.07
N TRP A 210 14.71 -6.34 -33.48
CA TRP A 210 15.36 -7.48 -34.13
C TRP A 210 14.53 -8.00 -35.31
N ILE A 211 13.22 -8.18 -35.11
CA ILE A 211 12.28 -8.61 -36.16
C ILE A 211 12.26 -7.59 -37.31
N ALA A 212 12.18 -6.29 -36.98
CA ALA A 212 12.21 -5.22 -37.97
C ALA A 212 13.53 -5.20 -38.76
N GLY A 213 14.67 -5.38 -38.07
CA GLY A 213 15.98 -5.46 -38.69
C GLY A 213 16.11 -6.62 -39.68
N VAL A 214 15.65 -7.82 -39.29
CA VAL A 214 15.62 -8.99 -40.18
C VAL A 214 14.72 -8.76 -41.38
N ALA A 215 13.52 -8.20 -41.18
CA ALA A 215 12.61 -7.90 -42.27
C ALA A 215 13.23 -6.92 -43.29
N LEU A 216 13.99 -5.93 -42.82
CA LEU A 216 14.71 -5.00 -43.70
C LEU A 216 15.85 -5.69 -44.47
N LEU A 217 16.63 -6.56 -43.83
CA LEU A 217 17.71 -7.30 -44.48
C LEU A 217 17.18 -8.25 -45.56
N VAL A 218 16.13 -9.01 -45.27
CA VAL A 218 15.47 -9.90 -46.25
C VAL A 218 14.99 -9.08 -47.44
N ARG A 219 14.31 -7.96 -47.18
CA ARG A 219 13.76 -7.10 -48.24
C ARG A 219 14.85 -6.43 -49.08
N ALA A 220 16.00 -6.09 -48.48
CA ALA A 220 17.16 -5.59 -49.19
C ALA A 220 17.80 -6.69 -50.08
N GLY A 221 17.89 -7.92 -49.58
CA GLY A 221 18.38 -9.08 -50.33
C GLY A 221 17.52 -9.38 -51.57
N GLU A 222 16.20 -9.43 -51.41
CA GLU A 222 15.25 -9.61 -52.54
C GLU A 222 15.33 -8.50 -53.58
N TRP A 223 15.75 -7.30 -53.18
CA TRP A 223 15.95 -6.16 -54.06
C TRP A 223 17.24 -6.29 -54.86
N SER A 224 18.32 -6.69 -54.20
CA SER A 224 19.61 -7.02 -54.80
C SER A 224 19.46 -8.12 -55.86
N GLU A 225 18.75 -9.20 -55.54
CA GLU A 225 18.57 -10.32 -56.47
C GLU A 225 17.72 -9.95 -57.70
N ARG A 226 16.67 -9.14 -57.53
CA ARG A 226 15.87 -8.64 -58.66
C ARG A 226 16.67 -7.74 -59.58
N GLY A 227 17.46 -6.83 -59.02
CA GLY A 227 18.35 -5.97 -59.81
C GLY A 227 19.40 -6.77 -60.59
N ARG A 228 19.85 -7.92 -60.06
CA ARG A 228 20.78 -8.81 -60.78
C ARG A 228 20.12 -9.56 -61.94
N ARG A 229 18.88 -10.04 -61.77
CA ARG A 229 18.12 -10.74 -62.81
C ARG A 229 17.66 -9.85 -63.95
N GLU A 230 17.50 -8.54 -63.71
CA GLU A 230 17.15 -7.56 -64.74
C GLU A 230 18.38 -7.07 -65.52
N ALA A 231 19.60 -7.37 -65.04
CA ALA A 231 20.86 -6.99 -65.67
C ALA A 231 21.52 -8.13 -66.49
N GLU A 232 20.98 -9.35 -66.40
CA GLU A 232 21.30 -10.52 -67.23
C GLU A 232 20.32 -10.62 -68.41
#